data_AF-A0A6B2E3Y3-F1
#
_entry.id   AF-A0A6B2E3Y3-F1
#
_cell.length_a   1.000
_cell.length_b   1.000
_cell.length_c   1.000
_cell.angle_alpha   90.00
_cell.angle_beta   90.00
_cell.angle_gamma   90.00
#
_symmetry.space_group_name_H-M   'P 1'
#
loop_
_entity.id
_entity.type
_entity.pdbx_description
1 polymer ?
#
loop_
_entity_poly.entity_id
_entity_poly.type
_entity_poly.pdbx_seq_one_letter_code
_entity_poly.pdbx_strand_id
1 'polypeptide(L)'
;MRLVLDSVPFRGGRAPVEPVLDGALERAQRGDEDAFRALYRAVQPGLCRYLRVLVGQDAEDVASEAWLQITRDLASFRGDLDGFRAWTATIGRHRALDHLRHHRRRLVADAPAEWFPERAAPDDTADAAIEATATGAALALIATLPRDQAEAVVLRVVVGLDAKAAAAVLGKRP
;
A
#
# COMPACT_ATOMS: atom_id res chain seq x y z
N MET A 1 -2.23 7.17 42.04
CA MET A 1 -2.92 7.88 40.93
C MET A 1 -2.06 7.69 39.69
N ARG A 2 -2.30 6.62 38.91
CA ARG A 2 -2.96 6.61 37.57
C ARG A 2 -2.12 7.41 36.54
N LEU A 3 -1.63 6.87 35.42
CA LEU A 3 -2.14 5.80 34.55
C LEU A 3 -0.99 5.06 33.84
N VAL A 4 -1.11 3.74 33.84
CA VAL A 4 -0.41 2.79 32.95
C VAL A 4 -0.87 3.08 31.52
N LEU A 5 0.07 3.34 30.61
CA LEU A 5 -0.16 3.29 29.18
C LEU A 5 -0.22 1.82 28.76
N ASP A 6 -1.33 1.16 29.08
CA ASP A 6 -1.64 -0.15 28.53
C ASP A 6 -2.02 0.04 27.07
N SER A 7 -1.11 -0.42 26.22
CA SER A 7 -1.31 -0.97 24.88
C SER A 7 -2.77 -1.26 24.57
N VAL A 8 -3.44 -0.35 23.85
CA VAL A 8 -4.73 -0.66 23.24
C VAL A 8 -4.43 -1.52 22.02
N PRO A 9 -4.77 -2.83 22.00
CA PRO A 9 -4.69 -3.59 20.77
C PRO A 9 -5.77 -3.02 19.84
N PHE A 10 -5.34 -2.28 18.81
CA PHE A 10 -6.23 -1.93 17.70
C PHE A 10 -6.53 -3.21 16.90
N ARG A 11 -7.40 -4.05 17.44
CA ARG A 11 -8.08 -5.10 16.69
C ARG A 11 -9.30 -4.47 16.05
N GLY A 12 -9.09 -3.83 14.89
CA GLY A 12 -10.20 -3.55 13.97
C GLY A 12 -10.84 -4.89 13.63
N GLY A 13 -12.08 -5.11 14.08
CA GLY A 13 -12.76 -6.40 13.98
C GLY A 13 -12.76 -6.97 12.57
N ARG A 14 -12.03 -8.07 12.37
CA ARG A 14 -12.23 -9.04 11.29
C ARG A 14 -12.35 -10.43 11.90
N ALA A 15 -13.57 -10.89 12.14
CA ALA A 15 -13.91 -12.32 12.11
C ALA A 15 -14.49 -12.62 10.70
N PRO A 16 -14.58 -13.86 10.19
CA PRO A 16 -13.81 -15.10 10.32
C PRO A 16 -12.96 -15.37 9.04
N VAL A 17 -12.58 -14.31 8.30
CA VAL A 17 -11.93 -14.41 6.98
C VAL A 17 -10.43 -14.77 7.06
N GLU A 18 -9.77 -14.42 8.16
CA GLU A 18 -8.33 -14.68 8.38
C GLU A 18 -7.92 -16.16 8.34
N PRO A 19 -8.57 -17.11 9.05
CA PRO A 19 -8.17 -18.51 9.02
C PRO A 19 -8.34 -19.18 7.64
N VAL A 20 -9.25 -18.67 6.80
CA VAL A 20 -9.42 -19.15 5.41
C VAL A 20 -8.29 -18.64 4.51
N LEU A 21 -7.75 -17.45 4.81
CA LEU A 21 -6.69 -16.81 4.03
C LEU A 21 -5.30 -17.37 4.37
N ASP A 22 -5.04 -17.78 5.61
CA ASP A 22 -3.78 -18.44 5.97
C ASP A 22 -3.60 -19.77 5.22
N GLY A 23 -4.64 -20.61 5.18
CA GLY A 23 -4.63 -21.81 4.35
C GLY A 23 -4.62 -21.52 2.84
N ALA A 24 -5.10 -20.35 2.42
CA ALA A 24 -5.00 -19.93 1.02
C ALA A 24 -3.55 -19.51 0.66
N LEU A 25 -2.81 -18.90 1.57
CA LEU A 25 -1.42 -18.53 1.34
C LEU A 25 -0.56 -19.74 1.00
N GLU A 26 -0.59 -20.78 1.83
CA GLU A 26 0.21 -21.97 1.58
C GLU A 26 -0.20 -22.72 0.30
N ARG A 27 -1.49 -22.76 -0.03
CA ARG A 27 -1.96 -23.39 -1.27
C ARG A 27 -1.55 -22.60 -2.50
N ALA A 28 -1.67 -21.27 -2.45
CA ALA A 28 -1.24 -20.39 -3.53
C ALA A 28 0.27 -20.52 -3.80
N GLN A 29 1.09 -20.68 -2.74
CA GLN A 29 2.52 -20.96 -2.87
C GLN A 29 2.83 -22.26 -3.62
N ARG A 30 1.91 -23.23 -3.60
CA ARG A 30 2.01 -24.51 -4.32
C ARG A 30 1.34 -24.46 -5.71
N GLY A 31 0.88 -23.30 -6.15
CA GLY A 31 0.28 -23.09 -7.47
C GLY A 31 -1.25 -23.23 -7.54
N ASP A 32 -1.95 -23.27 -6.40
CA ASP A 32 -3.41 -23.26 -6.38
C ASP A 32 -3.94 -21.87 -6.81
N GLU A 33 -4.50 -21.81 -8.02
CA GLU A 33 -4.99 -20.56 -8.63
C GLU A 33 -6.17 -19.94 -7.88
N ASP A 34 -7.07 -20.75 -7.31
CA ASP A 34 -8.22 -20.24 -6.56
C ASP A 34 -7.79 -19.68 -5.21
N ALA A 35 -6.81 -20.31 -4.58
CA ALA A 35 -6.17 -19.79 -3.39
C ALA A 35 -5.45 -18.46 -3.67
N PHE A 36 -4.72 -18.36 -4.79
CA PHE A 36 -4.10 -17.11 -5.22
C PHE A 36 -5.13 -16.02 -5.48
N ARG A 37 -6.23 -16.34 -6.16
CA ARG A 37 -7.34 -15.43 -6.42
C ARG A 37 -7.97 -14.90 -5.13
N ALA A 38 -8.08 -15.74 -4.09
CA ALA A 38 -8.57 -15.32 -2.77
C ALA A 38 -7.62 -14.31 -2.12
N LEU A 39 -6.31 -14.55 -2.15
CA LEU A 39 -5.30 -13.61 -1.64
C LEU A 39 -5.33 -12.28 -2.39
N TYR A 40 -5.38 -12.35 -3.74
CA TYR A 40 -5.47 -11.17 -4.59
C TYR A 40 -6.68 -10.30 -4.21
N ARG A 41 -7.88 -10.89 -4.13
CA ARG A 41 -9.10 -10.17 -3.75
C ARG A 41 -9.03 -9.56 -2.34
N ALA A 42 -8.34 -10.22 -1.41
CA ALA A 42 -8.20 -9.74 -0.05
C ALA A 42 -7.22 -8.56 0.08
N VAL A 43 -6.12 -8.56 -0.69
CA VAL A 43 -5.01 -7.60 -0.53
C VAL A 43 -5.08 -6.45 -1.53
N GLN A 44 -5.55 -6.70 -2.76
CA GLN A 44 -5.49 -5.72 -3.84
C GLN A 44 -6.18 -4.38 -3.51
N PRO A 45 -7.40 -4.33 -2.96
CA PRO A 45 -8.03 -3.05 -2.66
C PRO A 45 -7.21 -2.19 -1.68
N GLY A 46 -6.53 -2.83 -0.72
CA GLY A 46 -5.64 -2.14 0.21
C GLY A 46 -4.38 -1.61 -0.47
N LEU A 47 -3.77 -2.42 -1.34
CA LEU A 47 -2.59 -2.03 -2.12
C LEU A 47 -2.89 -0.87 -3.07
N CYS A 48 -3.99 -0.91 -3.84
CA CYS A 48 -4.38 0.19 -4.72
C CYS A 48 -4.58 1.51 -3.97
N ARG A 49 -5.29 1.48 -2.83
CA ARG A 49 -5.48 2.69 -2.00
C ARG A 49 -4.16 3.23 -1.45
N TYR A 50 -3.26 2.34 -1.03
CA TYR A 50 -1.92 2.74 -0.60
C TYR A 50 -1.13 3.41 -1.73
N LEU A 51 -1.11 2.79 -2.92
CA LEU A 51 -0.41 3.32 -4.08
C LEU A 51 -1.03 4.61 -4.60
N ARG A 52 -2.35 4.79 -4.50
CA ARG A 52 -3.02 6.04 -4.87
C ARG A 52 -2.55 7.23 -4.06
N VAL A 53 -2.19 7.04 -2.78
CA VAL A 53 -1.58 8.10 -1.97
C VAL A 53 -0.15 8.42 -2.41
N LEU A 54 0.56 7.48 -3.04
CA LEU A 54 1.95 7.67 -3.48
C LEU A 54 2.11 8.20 -4.89
N VAL A 55 1.30 7.71 -5.83
CA VAL A 55 1.45 7.97 -7.28
C VAL A 55 0.17 8.49 -7.94
N GLY A 56 -0.90 8.72 -7.17
CA GLY A 56 -2.14 9.28 -7.70
C GLY A 56 -2.84 8.36 -8.71
N GLN A 57 -3.02 8.85 -9.93
CA GLN A 57 -3.78 8.16 -10.97
C GLN A 57 -3.10 6.89 -11.48
N ASP A 58 -1.76 6.83 -11.45
CA ASP A 58 -0.97 5.70 -11.96
C ASP A 58 -0.97 4.49 -11.00
N ALA A 59 -1.75 4.53 -9.92
CA ALA A 59 -1.76 3.52 -8.88
C ALA A 59 -2.10 2.11 -9.40
N GLU A 60 -3.02 2.00 -10.35
CA GLU A 60 -3.44 0.71 -10.90
C GLU A 60 -2.38 0.07 -11.78
N ASP A 61 -1.66 0.88 -12.56
CA ASP A 61 -0.54 0.42 -13.38
C ASP A 61 0.61 -0.07 -12.48
N VAL A 62 0.99 0.74 -11.48
CA VAL A 62 2.00 0.36 -10.49
C VAL A 62 1.58 -0.88 -9.70
N ALA A 63 0.29 -1.00 -9.34
CA ALA A 63 -0.23 -2.19 -8.66
C ALA A 63 -0.11 -3.43 -9.55
N SER A 64 -0.45 -3.31 -10.83
CA SER A 64 -0.36 -4.40 -11.80
C SER A 64 1.07 -4.92 -11.93
N GLU A 65 2.03 -4.01 -12.06
CA GLU A 65 3.45 -4.37 -12.08
C GLU A 65 3.94 -5.03 -10.78
N ALA A 66 3.44 -4.56 -9.63
CA ALA A 66 3.75 -5.15 -8.33
C ALA A 66 3.18 -6.57 -8.23
N TRP A 67 1.93 -6.78 -8.65
CA TRP A 67 1.31 -8.11 -8.67
C TRP A 67 2.03 -9.08 -9.60
N LEU A 68 2.53 -8.63 -10.76
CA LEU A 68 3.37 -9.47 -11.62
C LEU A 68 4.63 -9.98 -10.89
N GLN A 69 5.24 -9.17 -10.02
CA GLN A 69 6.36 -9.63 -9.20
C GLN A 69 5.90 -10.53 -8.07
N ILE A 70 4.84 -10.17 -7.36
CA ILE A 70 4.28 -10.98 -6.27
C ILE A 70 3.99 -12.39 -6.75
N THR A 71 3.34 -12.55 -7.90
CA THR A 71 3.04 -13.87 -8.47
C THR A 71 4.29 -14.70 -8.76
N ARG A 72 5.37 -14.06 -9.27
CA ARG A 72 6.65 -14.75 -9.55
C ARG A 72 7.37 -15.18 -8.28
N ASP A 73 7.36 -14.32 -7.27
CA ASP A 73 8.17 -14.50 -6.07
C ASP A 73 7.41 -15.25 -4.95
N LEU A 74 6.08 -15.43 -5.07
CA LEU A 74 5.20 -15.99 -4.05
C LEU A 74 5.67 -17.34 -3.51
N ALA A 75 6.12 -18.27 -4.37
CA ALA A 75 6.56 -19.60 -3.95
C ALA A 75 7.76 -19.57 -2.97
N SER A 76 8.58 -18.52 -3.05
CA SER A 76 9.74 -18.31 -2.18
C SER A 76 9.42 -17.51 -0.92
N PHE A 77 8.24 -16.88 -0.85
CA PHE A 77 7.82 -16.11 0.31
C PHE A 77 7.78 -16.99 1.58
N ARG A 78 8.14 -16.40 2.71
CA ARG A 78 8.11 -17.04 4.04
C ARG A 78 7.49 -16.05 5.02
N GLY A 79 6.42 -16.46 5.68
CA GLY A 79 5.68 -15.64 6.62
C GLY A 79 4.21 -16.02 6.69
N ASP A 80 3.49 -15.39 7.59
CA ASP A 80 2.04 -15.45 7.71
C ASP A 80 1.38 -14.40 6.79
N LEU A 81 0.05 -14.27 6.91
CA LEU A 81 -0.72 -13.31 6.11
C LEU A 81 -0.34 -11.85 6.39
N ASP A 82 0.04 -11.51 7.62
CA ASP A 82 0.49 -10.15 7.97
C ASP A 82 1.85 -9.86 7.34
N GLY A 83 2.77 -10.82 7.38
CA GLY A 83 4.03 -10.77 6.65
C GLY A 83 3.80 -10.65 5.14
N PHE A 84 2.82 -11.36 4.59
CA PHE A 84 2.48 -11.29 3.16
C PHE A 84 1.96 -9.91 2.75
N ARG A 85 1.13 -9.27 3.58
CA ARG A 85 0.67 -7.90 3.37
C ARG A 85 1.81 -6.90 3.44
N ALA A 86 2.70 -7.02 4.43
CA ALA A 86 3.87 -6.16 4.56
C ALA A 86 4.83 -6.30 3.36
N TRP A 87 5.06 -7.53 2.92
CA TRP A 87 5.87 -7.84 1.75
C TRP A 87 5.26 -7.28 0.46
N THR A 88 3.95 -7.47 0.26
CA THR A 88 3.20 -6.89 -0.87
C THR A 88 3.28 -5.36 -0.88
N ALA A 89 3.09 -4.71 0.28
CA ALA A 89 3.23 -3.26 0.40
C ALA A 89 4.67 -2.79 0.12
N THR A 90 5.68 -3.57 0.52
CA THR A 90 7.09 -3.29 0.24
C THR A 90 7.37 -3.31 -1.27
N ILE A 91 6.91 -4.35 -1.97
CA ILE A 91 7.04 -4.44 -3.43
C ILE A 91 6.34 -3.25 -4.10
N GLY A 92 5.08 -2.98 -3.73
CA GLY A 92 4.31 -1.86 -4.25
C GLY A 92 5.02 -0.52 -4.05
N ARG A 93 5.55 -0.28 -2.85
CA ARG A 93 6.31 0.94 -2.52
C ARG A 93 7.55 1.09 -3.41
N HIS A 94 8.32 0.03 -3.62
CA HIS A 94 9.49 0.07 -4.51
C HIS A 94 9.09 0.46 -5.93
N ARG A 95 8.02 -0.15 -6.47
CA ARG A 95 7.51 0.19 -7.81
C ARG A 95 7.02 1.62 -7.91
N ALA A 96 6.30 2.11 -6.89
CA ALA A 96 5.90 3.51 -6.83
C ALA A 96 7.11 4.47 -6.85
N LEU A 97 8.14 4.17 -6.06
CA LEU A 97 9.34 5.01 -6.02
C LEU A 97 10.11 4.99 -7.35
N ASP A 98 10.19 3.83 -8.00
CA ASP A 98 10.82 3.72 -9.31
C ASP A 98 10.02 4.47 -10.38
N HIS A 99 8.69 4.32 -10.41
CA HIS A 99 7.78 5.08 -11.28
C HIS A 99 8.00 6.60 -11.15
N LEU A 100 8.00 7.13 -9.93
CA LEU A 100 8.24 8.55 -9.66
C LEU A 100 9.63 9.01 -10.10
N ARG A 101 10.66 8.18 -9.94
CA ARG A 101 12.03 8.47 -10.43
C ARG A 101 12.08 8.53 -11.95
N HIS A 102 11.34 7.65 -12.64
CA HIS A 102 11.24 7.65 -14.10
C HIS A 102 10.48 8.88 -14.61
N HIS A 103 9.34 9.23 -14.02
CA HIS A 103 8.58 10.43 -14.37
C HIS A 103 9.40 11.71 -14.20
N ARG A 104 10.09 11.87 -13.07
CA ARG A 104 10.93 13.05 -12.83
C ARG A 104 12.07 13.19 -13.86
N ARG A 105 12.68 12.08 -14.27
CA ARG A 105 13.75 12.11 -15.29
C ARG A 105 13.24 12.54 -16.66
N ARG A 106 12.04 12.11 -17.06
CA ARG A 106 11.41 12.54 -18.32
C ARG A 106 11.11 14.04 -18.30
N LEU A 107 10.48 14.53 -17.23
CA LEU A 107 10.18 15.96 -17.08
C LEU A 107 11.43 16.85 -17.13
N VAL A 108 12.55 16.40 -16.53
CA VAL A 108 13.82 17.14 -16.58
C VAL A 108 14.51 17.06 -17.95
N ALA A 109 14.37 15.94 -18.66
CA ALA A 109 14.94 15.78 -20.01
C ALA A 109 14.18 16.59 -21.08
N ASP A 110 12.88 16.80 -20.87
CA ASP A 110 12.00 17.54 -21.81
C ASP A 110 11.82 19.02 -21.42
N ALA A 111 12.47 19.50 -20.36
CA ALA A 111 12.37 20.88 -19.89
C ALA A 111 13.45 21.81 -20.50
N PRO A 112 13.08 23.01 -21.03
CA PRO A 112 14.03 24.11 -21.19
C PRO A 112 14.64 24.50 -19.83
N ALA A 113 15.86 25.04 -19.83
CA ALA A 113 16.77 25.17 -18.68
C ALA A 113 16.29 26.00 -17.44
N GLU A 114 15.01 26.32 -17.30
CA GLU A 114 14.43 27.02 -16.14
C GLU A 114 13.18 26.32 -15.58
N TRP A 115 13.12 24.98 -15.59
CA TRP A 115 12.05 24.25 -14.93
C TRP A 115 12.49 23.67 -13.58
N PHE A 116 12.07 24.30 -12.49
CA PHE A 116 12.11 23.71 -11.15
C PHE A 116 10.73 23.08 -10.88
N PRO A 117 10.60 21.75 -10.73
CA PRO A 117 9.32 21.17 -10.32
C PRO A 117 9.15 21.39 -8.81
N GLU A 118 8.56 22.52 -8.46
CA GLU A 118 7.89 22.73 -7.17
C GLU A 118 6.63 21.86 -7.14
N ARG A 119 6.44 21.14 -6.03
CA ARG A 119 5.25 20.36 -5.61
C ARG A 119 4.45 19.71 -6.74
N ALA A 120 4.33 18.38 -6.69
CA ALA A 120 3.12 17.74 -7.22
C ALA A 120 1.92 18.33 -6.46
N ALA A 121 1.35 19.40 -7.01
CA ALA A 121 0.08 19.95 -6.58
C ALA A 121 -1.00 18.90 -6.88
N PRO A 122 -2.02 18.77 -6.02
CA PRO A 122 -3.14 17.90 -6.31
C PRO A 122 -4.07 18.65 -7.26
N ASP A 123 -3.86 18.54 -8.58
CA ASP A 123 -4.82 19.07 -9.55
C ASP A 123 -5.69 17.97 -10.14
N ASP A 124 -6.92 18.00 -9.64
CA ASP A 124 -8.23 17.71 -10.23
C ASP A 124 -8.30 17.29 -11.70
N THR A 125 -8.84 16.09 -11.90
CA THR A 125 -9.96 15.85 -12.84
C THR A 125 -10.84 14.71 -12.31
N ALA A 126 -11.93 15.09 -11.64
CA ALA A 126 -13.30 14.53 -11.66
C ALA A 126 -13.64 13.01 -11.70
N ASP A 127 -12.72 12.04 -11.84
CA ASP A 127 -13.10 10.67 -12.25
C ASP A 127 -12.67 9.53 -11.32
N ALA A 128 -13.07 9.61 -10.04
CA ALA A 128 -13.27 8.39 -9.25
C ALA A 128 -14.55 8.53 -8.47
N ALA A 129 -15.67 8.21 -9.12
CA ALA A 129 -17.00 8.17 -8.53
C ALA A 129 -16.98 7.51 -7.14
N ILE A 130 -17.09 8.34 -6.10
CA ILE A 130 -17.71 8.05 -4.80
C ILE A 130 -17.44 6.62 -4.28
N GLU A 131 -16.20 6.30 -3.90
CA GLU A 131 -15.97 5.14 -3.03
C GLU A 131 -16.17 5.55 -1.57
N ALA A 132 -17.44 5.51 -1.16
CA ALA A 132 -18.01 5.72 0.17
C ALA A 132 -17.48 6.97 0.90
N THR A 133 -18.28 8.03 0.91
CA THR A 133 -18.05 9.43 1.28
C THR A 133 -17.24 9.71 2.56
N ALA A 134 -16.95 8.71 3.41
CA ALA A 134 -16.06 8.80 4.56
C ALA A 134 -14.62 8.29 4.28
N THR A 135 -14.44 7.20 3.53
CA THR A 135 -13.12 6.60 3.28
C THR A 135 -12.31 7.43 2.29
N GLY A 136 -12.92 7.87 1.20
CA GLY A 136 -12.28 8.77 0.24
C GLY A 136 -11.87 10.11 0.88
N ALA A 137 -12.75 10.69 1.70
CA ALA A 137 -12.46 11.93 2.44
C ALA A 137 -11.33 11.75 3.47
N ALA A 138 -11.30 10.62 4.19
CA ALA A 138 -10.21 10.30 5.11
C ALA A 138 -8.87 10.16 4.38
N LEU A 139 -8.84 9.50 3.23
CA LEU A 139 -7.62 9.37 2.42
C LEU A 139 -7.14 10.71 1.88
N ALA A 140 -8.06 11.58 1.46
CA ALA A 140 -7.73 12.94 1.03
C ALA A 140 -7.12 13.77 2.16
N LEU A 141 -7.66 13.67 3.38
CA LEU A 141 -7.07 14.33 4.56
C LEU A 141 -5.68 13.76 4.89
N ILE A 142 -5.52 12.43 4.82
CA ILE A 142 -4.21 11.79 5.03
C ILE A 142 -3.18 12.28 4.00
N ALA A 143 -3.59 12.52 2.75
CA ALA A 143 -2.72 13.07 1.70
C ALA A 143 -2.22 14.50 2.00
N THR A 144 -2.84 15.23 2.93
CA THR A 144 -2.35 16.56 3.37
C THR A 144 -1.23 16.50 4.41
N LEU A 145 -1.00 15.33 5.03
CA LEU A 145 0.09 15.14 5.98
C LEU A 145 1.45 15.19 5.26
N PRO A 146 2.54 15.49 5.98
CA PRO A 146 3.88 15.21 5.48
C PRO A 146 3.96 13.78 4.95
N ARG A 147 4.52 13.59 3.75
CA ARG A 147 4.49 12.33 2.99
C ARG A 147 4.79 11.10 3.85
N ASP A 148 5.83 11.19 4.66
CA ASP A 148 6.29 10.16 5.57
C ASP A 148 5.28 9.75 6.65
N GLN A 149 4.46 10.70 7.10
CA GLN A 149 3.39 10.47 8.08
C GLN A 149 2.14 9.93 7.38
N ALA A 150 1.79 10.49 6.22
CA ALA A 150 0.70 9.99 5.39
C ALA A 150 0.90 8.50 5.08
N GLU A 151 2.10 8.15 4.62
CA GLU A 151 2.47 6.79 4.26
C GLU A 151 2.35 5.81 5.45
N ALA A 152 2.83 6.22 6.62
CA ALA A 152 2.71 5.42 7.85
C ALA A 152 1.25 5.19 8.26
N VAL A 153 0.40 6.22 8.17
CA VAL A 153 -1.03 6.11 8.51
C VAL A 153 -1.74 5.17 7.55
N VAL A 154 -1.49 5.28 6.24
CA VAL A 154 -2.15 4.42 5.24
C VAL A 154 -1.72 2.96 5.39
N LEU A 155 -0.44 2.68 5.64
CA LEU A 155 0.03 1.32 5.90
C LEU A 155 -0.69 0.68 7.10
N ARG A 156 -0.92 1.46 8.16
CA ARG A 156 -1.60 0.95 9.36
C ARG A 156 -3.11 0.79 9.17
N VAL A 157 -3.75 1.79 8.58
CA VAL A 157 -5.23 1.86 8.52
C VAL A 157 -5.79 1.09 7.33
N VAL A 158 -5.11 1.16 6.18
CA VAL A 158 -5.63 0.62 4.92
C VAL A 158 -5.08 -0.76 4.59
N VAL A 159 -3.78 -0.96 4.81
CA VAL A 159 -3.14 -2.27 4.61
C VAL A 159 -3.35 -3.17 5.84
N GLY A 160 -3.51 -2.56 7.02
CA GLY A 160 -3.76 -3.24 8.28
C GLY A 160 -2.48 -3.67 9.00
N LEU A 161 -1.35 -3.03 8.72
CA LEU A 161 -0.07 -3.36 9.35
C LEU A 161 0.01 -2.80 10.78
N ASP A 162 0.70 -3.52 11.66
CA ASP A 162 1.10 -2.96 12.94
C ASP A 162 2.20 -1.88 12.74
N ALA A 163 2.53 -1.17 13.83
CA ALA A 163 3.53 -0.09 13.76
C ALA A 163 4.92 -0.59 13.34
N LYS A 164 5.31 -1.79 13.78
CA LYS A 164 6.63 -2.36 13.52
C LYS A 164 6.78 -2.77 12.05
N ALA A 165 5.78 -3.44 11.49
CA ALA A 165 5.71 -3.83 10.09
C ALA A 165 5.63 -2.59 9.19
N ALA A 166 4.83 -1.58 9.54
CA ALA A 166 4.80 -0.32 8.81
C ALA A 166 6.17 0.37 8.80
N ALA A 167 6.87 0.44 9.94
CA ALA A 167 8.21 1.01 10.02
C ALA A 167 9.22 0.26 9.13
N ALA A 168 9.13 -1.07 9.09
CA ALA A 168 9.97 -1.90 8.22
C ALA A 168 9.75 -1.59 6.73
N VAL A 169 8.49 -1.47 6.29
CA VAL A 169 8.15 -1.07 4.91
C VAL A 169 8.72 0.31 4.56
N LEU A 170 8.70 1.24 5.50
CA LEU A 170 9.23 2.59 5.32
C LEU A 170 10.76 2.67 5.41
N GLY A 171 11.45 1.60 5.85
CA GLY A 171 12.88 1.63 6.14
C GLY A 171 13.24 2.47 7.37
N LYS A 172 12.32 2.60 8.33
CA LYS A 172 12.47 3.41 9.56
C LYS A 172 12.62 2.54 10.80
N ARG A 173 13.25 3.08 11.84
CA ARG A 173 13.31 2.44 13.17
C ARG A 173 11.93 2.55 13.84
N PRO A 174 11.46 1.46 14.50
CA PRO A 174 10.12 1.39 15.10
C PRO A 174 9.95 2.32 16.30
#